data_AF-A0A962VCF4-F1
#
_entry.id   AF-A0A962VCF4-F1
#
_cell.length_a   1.000
_cell.length_b   1.000
_cell.length_c   1.000
_cell.angle_alpha   90.00
_cell.angle_beta   90.00
_cell.angle_gamma   90.00
#
_symmetry.space_group_name_H-M   'P 1'
#
loop_
_entity.id
_entity.type
_entity.pdbx_description
1 polymer ?
#
loop_
_entity_poly.entity_id
_entity_poly.type
_entity_poly.pdbx_seq_one_letter_code
_entity_poly.pdbx_strand_id
1 'polypeptide(L)'
;DLACLLLADLSLSTDTWVDNRGRVIDVIRDSLFLFSEALSASRDAFALYGFSSRRNTQVRFNILKTFDETYNDQTRGRIQAISPGYYTRMGAAIRYAGKLLAEQPAERRLLLLLTDGKPNDLDRYEGRYGAEDTRMAVIEARRLGLQVFCVTIDDQAEDYLPHLFGRNGFVLLRHANELPRRLPQLYWQLTS
;
A
#
# COMPACT_ATOMS: atom_id res chain seq x y z
N ASP A 1 13.45 -6.76 -16.04
CA ASP A 1 12.11 -7.34 -15.87
C ASP A 1 11.60 -7.04 -14.47
N LEU A 2 10.36 -6.56 -14.31
CA LEU A 2 9.84 -6.02 -13.06
C LEU A 2 8.36 -6.39 -12.85
N ALA A 3 8.04 -6.85 -11.64
CA ALA A 3 6.67 -7.01 -11.16
C ALA A 3 6.40 -6.11 -9.94
N CYS A 4 5.29 -5.39 -9.94
CA CYS A 4 4.90 -4.49 -8.85
C CYS A 4 3.55 -4.89 -8.26
N LEU A 5 3.49 -5.10 -6.94
CA LEU A 5 2.24 -5.26 -6.21
C LEU A 5 2.05 -4.03 -5.32
N LEU A 6 1.02 -3.24 -5.59
CA LEU A 6 0.61 -2.15 -4.70
C LEU A 6 -0.47 -2.63 -3.75
N LEU A 7 -0.21 -2.47 -2.45
CA LEU A 7 -1.11 -2.80 -1.36
C LEU A 7 -1.56 -1.52 -0.66
N ALA A 8 -2.83 -1.15 -0.81
CA ALA A 8 -3.41 0.05 -0.23
C ALA A 8 -4.15 -0.25 1.09
N ASP A 9 -3.85 0.51 2.13
CA ASP A 9 -4.58 0.50 3.39
C ASP A 9 -5.92 1.25 3.22
N LEU A 10 -7.03 0.52 3.40
CA LEU A 10 -8.39 1.02 3.25
C LEU A 10 -9.13 1.08 4.60
N SER A 11 -8.43 0.94 5.71
CA SER A 11 -9.01 0.73 7.04
C SER A 11 -9.71 1.96 7.64
N LEU A 12 -9.12 3.16 7.56
CA LEU A 12 -9.60 4.35 8.31
C LEU A 12 -9.47 5.70 7.59
N SER A 13 -9.15 5.69 6.30
CA SER A 13 -9.03 6.88 5.44
C SER A 13 -10.36 7.62 5.16
N THR A 14 -11.42 7.36 5.95
CA THR A 14 -12.77 7.92 5.82
C THR A 14 -13.00 9.27 6.49
N ASP A 15 -12.47 9.46 7.70
CA ASP A 15 -12.88 10.57 8.58
C ASP A 15 -11.86 11.72 8.61
N THR A 16 -10.76 11.57 7.89
CA THR A 16 -9.78 12.65 7.74
C THR A 16 -10.11 13.42 6.47
N TRP A 17 -10.53 14.66 6.66
CA TRP A 17 -10.61 15.63 5.58
C TRP A 17 -9.20 16.07 5.22
N VAL A 18 -8.88 16.06 3.94
CA VAL A 18 -7.72 16.77 3.40
C VAL A 18 -8.11 18.24 3.33
N ASP A 19 -7.57 19.07 4.22
CA ASP A 19 -7.62 20.53 4.19
C ASP A 19 -8.98 21.14 3.78
N ASN A 20 -10.09 20.69 4.40
CA ASN A 20 -11.47 21.15 4.11
C ASN A 20 -11.95 20.96 2.64
N ARG A 21 -11.29 20.12 1.82
CA ARG A 21 -11.55 20.03 0.36
C ARG A 21 -11.84 18.62 -0.19
N GLY A 22 -11.67 17.55 0.60
CA GLY A 22 -12.00 16.18 0.14
C GLY A 22 -11.62 15.10 1.15
N ARG A 23 -12.07 13.86 0.92
CA ARG A 23 -11.74 12.71 1.79
C ARG A 23 -10.44 12.06 1.33
N VAL A 24 -9.59 11.60 2.26
CA VAL A 24 -8.33 10.88 1.93
C VAL A 24 -8.58 9.68 1.00
N ILE A 25 -9.71 8.99 1.17
CA ILE A 25 -10.09 7.89 0.27
C ILE A 25 -10.20 8.28 -1.20
N ASP A 26 -10.69 9.50 -1.49
CA ASP A 26 -10.81 9.97 -2.88
C ASP A 26 -9.42 10.18 -3.48
N VAL A 27 -8.48 10.70 -2.69
CA VAL A 27 -7.08 10.86 -3.07
C VAL A 27 -6.38 9.52 -3.28
N ILE A 28 -6.65 8.52 -2.44
CA ILE A 28 -6.14 7.15 -2.64
C ILE A 28 -6.66 6.59 -3.97
N ARG A 29 -7.96 6.73 -4.26
CA ARG A 29 -8.53 6.28 -5.54
C ARG A 29 -7.86 6.97 -6.73
N ASP A 30 -7.73 8.29 -6.70
CA ASP A 30 -7.06 9.05 -7.77
C ASP A 30 -5.60 8.60 -7.95
N SER A 31 -4.91 8.31 -6.85
CA SER A 31 -3.54 7.80 -6.87
C SER A 31 -3.46 6.42 -7.49
N LEU A 32 -4.36 5.51 -7.13
CA LEU A 32 -4.46 4.18 -7.73
C LEU A 32 -4.76 4.29 -9.23
N PHE A 33 -5.65 5.18 -9.64
CA PHE A 33 -5.94 5.42 -11.06
C PHE A 33 -4.69 5.87 -11.82
N LEU A 34 -4.08 6.99 -11.42
CA LEU A 34 -2.91 7.53 -12.12
C LEU A 34 -1.74 6.55 -12.14
N PHE A 35 -1.55 5.81 -11.04
CA PHE A 35 -0.53 4.77 -10.97
C PHE A 35 -0.82 3.61 -11.93
N SER A 36 -2.07 3.17 -12.00
CA SER A 36 -2.49 2.11 -12.94
C SER A 36 -2.31 2.53 -14.40
N GLU A 37 -2.68 3.77 -14.74
CA GLU A 37 -2.47 4.30 -16.10
C GLU A 37 -0.98 4.33 -16.44
N ALA A 38 -0.12 4.77 -15.52
CA ALA A 38 1.33 4.83 -15.73
C ALA A 38 1.94 3.44 -15.97
N LEU A 39 1.62 2.46 -15.11
CA LEU A 39 2.12 1.08 -15.24
C LEU A 39 1.58 0.39 -16.50
N SER A 40 0.30 0.62 -16.81
CA SER A 40 -0.32 0.07 -18.02
C SER A 40 0.31 0.66 -19.28
N ALA A 41 0.63 1.95 -19.31
CA ALA A 41 1.30 2.61 -20.43
C ALA A 41 2.73 2.08 -20.64
N SER A 42 3.45 1.82 -19.55
CA SER A 42 4.79 1.22 -19.57
C SER A 42 4.81 -0.29 -19.82
N ARG A 43 3.64 -0.95 -19.79
CA ARG A 43 3.48 -2.41 -19.90
C ARG A 43 4.18 -3.19 -18.78
N ASP A 44 4.29 -2.59 -17.61
CA ASP A 44 4.86 -3.25 -16.44
C ASP A 44 3.87 -4.30 -15.90
N ALA A 45 4.39 -5.41 -15.36
CA ALA A 45 3.54 -6.40 -14.69
C ALA A 45 3.12 -5.86 -13.32
N PHE A 46 1.82 -5.73 -13.07
CA PHE A 46 1.36 -5.22 -11.79
C PHE A 46 0.05 -5.79 -11.28
N ALA A 47 -0.11 -5.74 -9.96
CA ALA A 47 -1.33 -6.07 -9.25
C ALA A 47 -1.66 -5.01 -8.20
N LEU A 48 -2.95 -4.83 -7.93
CA LEU A 48 -3.48 -3.86 -6.99
C LEU A 48 -4.41 -4.56 -6.01
N TYR A 49 -4.13 -4.37 -4.73
CA TYR A 49 -4.95 -4.89 -3.66
C TYR A 49 -5.21 -3.82 -2.62
N GLY A 50 -6.39 -3.86 -2.02
CA GLY A 50 -6.71 -3.12 -0.82
C GLY A 50 -6.73 -4.06 0.38
N PHE A 51 -6.46 -3.57 1.58
CA PHE A 51 -6.69 -4.34 2.79
C PHE A 51 -7.38 -3.51 3.87
N SER A 52 -8.18 -4.17 4.68
CA SER A 52 -8.83 -3.64 5.88
C SER A 52 -9.11 -4.81 6.83
N SER A 53 -9.50 -4.57 8.08
CA SER A 53 -9.78 -5.62 9.07
C SER A 53 -11.11 -5.41 9.79
N ARG A 54 -11.96 -6.44 9.87
CA ARG A 54 -13.15 -6.37 10.74
C ARG A 54 -12.83 -6.99 12.10
N ARG A 55 -12.68 -6.14 13.12
CA ARG A 55 -12.33 -6.55 14.50
C ARG A 55 -11.03 -7.40 14.52
N ASN A 56 -10.77 -8.10 15.61
CA ASN A 56 -9.53 -8.86 15.87
C ASN A 56 -9.42 -10.21 15.14
N THR A 57 -10.37 -10.58 14.26
CA THR A 57 -10.44 -11.96 13.71
C THR A 57 -10.29 -12.08 12.20
N GLN A 58 -10.55 -11.05 11.37
CA GLN A 58 -10.55 -11.24 9.92
C GLN A 58 -9.99 -10.05 9.12
N VAL A 59 -8.87 -10.29 8.42
CA VAL A 59 -8.33 -9.39 7.39
C VAL A 59 -9.16 -9.57 6.12
N ARG A 60 -9.71 -8.47 5.60
CA ARG A 60 -10.31 -8.39 4.28
C ARG A 60 -9.26 -7.95 3.29
N PHE A 61 -9.04 -8.77 2.29
CA PHE A 61 -8.14 -8.49 1.18
C PHE A 61 -9.01 -8.24 -0.06
N ASN A 62 -9.03 -7.00 -0.51
CA ASN A 62 -9.86 -6.52 -1.61
C ASN A 62 -9.07 -6.63 -2.90
N ILE A 63 -9.51 -7.48 -3.83
CA ILE A 63 -8.88 -7.62 -5.14
C ILE A 63 -9.36 -6.48 -6.04
N LEU A 64 -8.44 -5.59 -6.42
CA LEU A 64 -8.72 -4.54 -7.39
C LEU A 64 -8.27 -4.99 -8.79
N LYS A 65 -7.05 -5.53 -8.88
CA LYS A 65 -6.45 -6.08 -10.09
C LYS A 65 -5.44 -7.17 -9.73
N THR A 66 -5.51 -8.35 -10.33
CA THR A 66 -4.45 -9.37 -10.22
C THR A 66 -3.38 -9.20 -11.30
N PHE A 67 -2.28 -9.97 -11.24
CA PHE A 67 -1.26 -9.99 -12.28
C PHE A 67 -1.79 -10.54 -13.62
N ASP A 68 -2.72 -11.51 -13.57
CA ASP A 68 -3.30 -12.14 -14.76
C ASP A 68 -4.38 -11.29 -15.45
N GLU A 69 -4.86 -10.24 -14.77
CA GLU A 69 -5.86 -9.33 -15.32
C GLU A 69 -5.20 -8.21 -16.15
N THR A 70 -5.82 -7.87 -17.29
CA THR A 70 -5.53 -6.62 -17.99
C THR A 70 -6.19 -5.45 -17.28
N TYR A 71 -5.51 -4.31 -17.24
CA TYR A 71 -6.11 -3.09 -16.70
C TYR A 71 -7.18 -2.57 -17.66
N ASN A 72 -8.43 -2.52 -17.19
CA ASN A 72 -9.60 -2.17 -18.00
C ASN A 72 -10.69 -1.46 -17.15
N ASP A 73 -11.83 -1.17 -17.76
CA ASP A 73 -12.93 -0.46 -17.09
C ASP A 73 -13.53 -1.23 -15.90
N GLN A 74 -13.40 -2.56 -15.84
CA GLN A 74 -13.80 -3.32 -14.65
C GLN A 74 -12.86 -3.05 -13.48
N THR A 75 -11.55 -3.05 -13.73
CA THR A 75 -10.56 -2.65 -12.71
C THR A 75 -10.82 -1.23 -12.24
N ARG A 76 -11.08 -0.30 -13.17
CA ARG A 76 -11.42 1.09 -12.84
C ARG A 76 -12.66 1.18 -11.96
N GLY A 77 -13.71 0.41 -12.28
CA GLY A 77 -14.93 0.32 -11.47
C GLY A 77 -14.67 -0.21 -10.05
N ARG A 78 -13.79 -1.22 -9.89
CA ARG A 78 -13.38 -1.73 -8.57
C ARG A 78 -12.63 -0.67 -7.75
N ILE A 79 -11.73 0.09 -8.38
CA ILE A 79 -11.02 1.21 -7.73
C ILE A 79 -12.03 2.29 -7.30
N GLN A 80 -12.99 2.64 -8.16
CA GLN A 80 -14.02 3.63 -7.82
C GLN A 80 -14.92 3.17 -6.66
N ALA A 81 -15.23 1.87 -6.62
CA ALA A 81 -16.05 1.25 -5.59
C ALA A 81 -15.33 1.01 -4.26
N ILE A 82 -14.03 1.33 -4.15
CA ILE A 82 -13.28 1.25 -2.90
C ILE A 82 -14.06 2.02 -1.84
N SER A 83 -14.41 1.33 -0.77
CA SER A 83 -15.05 1.92 0.39
C SER A 83 -14.20 1.64 1.63
N PRO A 84 -14.23 2.56 2.60
CA PRO A 84 -13.49 2.37 3.83
C PRO A 84 -13.97 1.14 4.60
N GLY A 85 -13.00 0.40 5.11
CA GLY A 85 -13.20 -0.68 6.05
C GLY A 85 -13.18 -0.19 7.50
N TYR A 86 -12.84 -1.12 8.39
CA TYR A 86 -12.42 -0.81 9.75
C TYR A 86 -11.03 -1.47 9.93
N TYR A 87 -10.26 -1.10 10.97
CA TYR A 87 -9.00 -1.70 11.50
C TYR A 87 -7.88 -2.14 10.52
N THR A 88 -6.65 -2.20 11.02
CA THR A 88 -5.46 -2.52 10.23
C THR A 88 -4.75 -3.76 10.79
N ARG A 89 -4.36 -4.68 9.91
CA ARG A 89 -3.46 -5.81 10.22
C ARG A 89 -2.43 -5.94 9.11
N MET A 90 -1.45 -5.04 9.14
CA MET A 90 -0.47 -4.90 8.05
C MET A 90 0.37 -6.17 7.86
N GLY A 91 0.85 -6.79 8.94
CA GLY A 91 1.72 -7.97 8.84
C GLY A 91 1.09 -9.13 8.08
N ALA A 92 -0.20 -9.42 8.32
CA ALA A 92 -0.93 -10.43 7.57
C ALA A 92 -1.11 -10.06 6.09
N ALA A 93 -1.44 -8.80 5.80
CA ALA A 93 -1.62 -8.32 4.43
C ALA A 93 -0.30 -8.35 3.63
N ILE A 94 0.81 -7.91 4.25
CA ILE A 94 2.16 -7.96 3.67
C ILE A 94 2.57 -9.40 3.36
N ARG A 95 2.34 -10.35 4.28
CA ARG A 95 2.66 -11.77 4.03
C ARG A 95 1.87 -12.33 2.87
N TYR A 96 0.58 -12.02 2.78
CA TYR A 96 -0.25 -12.53 1.69
C TYR A 96 0.15 -11.91 0.34
N ALA A 97 0.33 -10.59 0.29
CA ALA A 97 0.83 -9.90 -0.90
C ALA A 97 2.23 -10.41 -1.30
N GLY A 98 3.11 -10.65 -0.33
CA GLY A 98 4.45 -11.17 -0.56
C GLY A 98 4.43 -12.55 -1.23
N LYS A 99 3.52 -13.44 -0.84
CA LYS A 99 3.36 -14.74 -1.51
C LYS A 99 2.95 -14.58 -2.97
N LEU A 100 1.91 -13.78 -3.24
CA LEU A 100 1.43 -13.52 -4.60
C LEU A 100 2.51 -12.90 -5.50
N LEU A 101 3.29 -11.98 -4.94
CA LEU A 101 4.37 -11.31 -5.68
C LEU A 101 5.57 -12.24 -5.90
N ALA A 102 5.91 -13.10 -4.94
CA ALA A 102 7.03 -14.05 -5.06
C ALA A 102 6.81 -15.11 -6.15
N GLU A 103 5.56 -15.40 -6.51
CA GLU A 103 5.20 -16.29 -7.61
C GLU A 103 5.46 -15.67 -9.00
N GLN A 104 5.66 -14.35 -9.08
CA GLN A 104 5.88 -13.69 -10.35
C GLN A 104 7.27 -14.00 -10.93
N PRO A 105 7.40 -14.26 -12.23
CA PRO A 105 8.68 -14.66 -12.84
C PRO A 105 9.71 -13.51 -12.91
N ALA A 106 9.29 -12.26 -12.68
CA ALA A 106 10.15 -11.09 -12.80
C ALA A 106 11.38 -11.12 -11.89
N GLU A 107 12.52 -10.66 -12.41
CA GLU A 107 13.78 -10.55 -11.67
C GLU A 107 13.69 -9.55 -10.51
N ARG A 108 13.12 -8.37 -10.77
CA ARG A 108 12.83 -7.36 -9.74
C ARG A 108 11.37 -7.48 -9.32
N ARG A 109 11.12 -7.51 -8.01
CA ARG A 109 9.77 -7.62 -7.45
C ARG A 109 9.57 -6.58 -6.36
N LEU A 110 8.70 -5.61 -6.62
CA LEU A 110 8.42 -4.49 -5.72
C LEU A 110 7.06 -4.65 -5.05
N LEU A 111 7.05 -4.73 -3.73
CA LEU A 111 5.88 -4.60 -2.88
C LEU A 111 5.80 -3.15 -2.37
N LEU A 112 4.81 -2.41 -2.89
CA LEU A 112 4.58 -1.02 -2.52
C LEU A 112 3.39 -0.94 -1.56
N LEU A 113 3.64 -0.59 -0.31
CA LEU A 113 2.60 -0.35 0.69
C LEU A 113 2.21 1.11 0.66
N LEU A 114 0.90 1.39 0.58
CA LEU A 114 0.34 2.72 0.70
C LEU A 114 -0.54 2.76 1.96
N THR A 115 -0.21 3.61 2.93
CA THR A 115 -1.00 3.76 4.16
C THR A 115 -1.15 5.23 4.53
N ASP A 116 -2.32 5.61 5.04
CA ASP A 116 -2.55 6.96 5.56
C ASP A 116 -1.92 7.19 6.93
N GLY A 117 -1.35 6.14 7.55
CA GLY A 117 -0.54 6.18 8.76
C GLY A 117 -1.13 7.12 9.82
N LYS A 118 -2.23 6.72 10.45
CA LYS A 118 -2.74 7.48 11.58
C LYS A 118 -1.98 7.06 12.84
N PRO A 119 -1.42 8.00 13.62
CA PRO A 119 -0.73 7.70 14.88
C PRO A 119 -1.58 6.84 15.82
N ASN A 120 -2.89 7.12 15.88
CA ASN A 120 -3.84 6.39 16.72
C ASN A 120 -4.03 4.91 16.35
N ASP A 121 -3.72 4.50 15.13
CA ASP A 121 -3.89 3.10 14.69
C ASP A 121 -2.72 2.22 15.14
N LEU A 122 -1.52 2.81 15.25
CA LEU A 122 -0.37 2.17 15.89
C LEU A 122 -0.43 2.28 17.42
N ASP A 123 -0.92 3.40 17.96
CA ASP A 123 -0.88 3.69 19.39
C ASP A 123 -2.00 3.02 20.22
N ARG A 124 -3.20 2.79 19.66
CA ARG A 124 -4.33 2.27 20.46
C ARG A 124 -4.72 0.82 20.22
N TYR A 125 -4.39 0.22 19.07
CA TYR A 125 -4.93 -1.11 18.72
C TYR A 125 -3.90 -2.25 18.69
N GLU A 126 -2.62 -1.98 18.42
CA GLU A 126 -1.61 -3.03 18.24
C GLU A 126 -0.36 -2.91 19.12
N GLY A 127 -0.04 -1.71 19.64
CA GLY A 127 1.12 -1.47 20.49
C GLY A 127 2.42 -2.04 19.90
N ARG A 128 3.36 -2.43 20.77
CA ARG A 128 4.64 -3.05 20.36
C ARG A 128 4.45 -4.34 19.55
N TYR A 129 3.34 -5.07 19.75
CA TYR A 129 3.14 -6.38 19.13
C TYR A 129 2.85 -6.28 17.63
N GLY A 130 1.93 -5.44 17.18
CA GLY A 130 1.63 -5.34 15.75
C GLY A 130 2.69 -4.57 14.96
N ALA A 131 3.40 -3.64 15.59
CA ALA A 131 4.63 -3.08 15.04
C ALA A 131 5.67 -4.19 14.78
N GLU A 132 5.91 -5.04 15.77
CA GLU A 132 6.85 -6.16 15.63
C GLU A 132 6.37 -7.21 14.61
N ASP A 133 5.07 -7.53 14.56
CA ASP A 133 4.51 -8.42 13.53
C ASP A 133 4.68 -7.86 12.12
N THR A 134 4.44 -6.56 11.95
CA THR A 134 4.65 -5.85 10.68
C THR A 134 6.11 -5.88 10.28
N ARG A 135 7.03 -5.60 11.22
CA ARG A 135 8.48 -5.68 11.00
C ARG A 135 8.90 -7.08 10.55
N MET A 136 8.38 -8.11 11.22
CA MET A 136 8.66 -9.50 10.87
C MET A 136 8.11 -9.85 9.49
N ALA A 137 6.91 -9.40 9.13
CA ALA A 137 6.35 -9.58 7.79
C ALA A 137 7.19 -8.90 6.70
N VAL A 138 7.72 -7.70 6.95
CA VAL A 138 8.64 -7.01 6.03
C VAL A 138 9.93 -7.81 5.86
N ILE A 139 10.49 -8.36 6.94
CA ILE A 139 11.69 -9.21 6.90
C ILE A 139 11.43 -10.49 6.10
N GLU A 140 10.30 -11.14 6.33
CA GLU A 140 9.88 -12.34 5.59
C GLU A 140 9.74 -12.05 4.10
N ALA A 141 9.08 -10.95 3.72
CA ALA A 141 8.98 -10.51 2.33
C ALA A 141 10.36 -10.26 1.70
N ARG A 142 11.29 -9.62 2.43
CA ARG A 142 12.66 -9.41 1.96
C ARG A 142 13.45 -10.70 1.80
N ARG A 143 13.22 -11.69 2.67
CA ARG A 143 13.82 -13.04 2.54
C ARG A 143 13.33 -13.78 1.29
N LEU A 144 12.16 -13.44 0.76
CA LEU A 144 11.66 -13.91 -0.54
C LEU A 144 12.29 -13.15 -1.72
N GLY A 145 13.25 -12.25 -1.49
CA GLY A 145 13.88 -11.43 -2.53
C GLY A 145 13.04 -10.23 -2.97
N LEU A 146 12.01 -9.87 -2.21
CA LEU A 146 11.13 -8.74 -2.54
C LEU A 146 11.72 -7.42 -2.04
N GLN A 147 11.67 -6.40 -2.88
CA GLN A 147 11.84 -5.01 -2.45
C GLN A 147 10.53 -4.57 -1.80
N VAL A 148 10.60 -4.09 -0.55
CA VAL A 148 9.42 -3.61 0.19
C VAL A 148 9.60 -2.14 0.47
N PHE A 149 8.63 -1.32 0.04
CA PHE A 149 8.67 0.13 0.19
C PHE A 149 7.32 0.66 0.68
N CYS A 150 7.33 1.56 1.66
CA CYS A 150 6.14 2.16 2.24
C CYS A 150 5.99 3.64 1.85
N VAL A 151 4.81 4.03 1.38
CA VAL A 151 4.43 5.43 1.15
C VAL A 151 3.38 5.80 2.19
N THR A 152 3.67 6.84 2.97
CA THR A 152 2.76 7.31 4.02
C THR A 152 2.62 8.81 4.06
N ILE A 153 1.58 9.29 4.74
CA ILE A 153 1.31 10.71 5.03
C ILE A 153 1.34 11.01 6.54
N ASP A 154 1.81 10.06 7.37
CA ASP A 154 1.90 10.21 8.84
C ASP A 154 3.05 11.13 9.24
N ASP A 155 2.76 12.27 9.85
CA ASP A 155 3.80 13.20 10.31
C ASP A 155 4.66 12.63 11.46
N GLN A 156 4.21 11.58 12.16
CA GLN A 156 4.97 10.84 13.16
C GLN A 156 5.67 9.59 12.60
N ALA A 157 5.57 9.32 11.29
CA ALA A 157 6.15 8.14 10.65
C ALA A 157 7.64 7.93 10.93
N GLU A 158 8.40 9.02 11.04
CA GLU A 158 9.85 8.97 11.21
C GLU A 158 10.26 8.26 12.52
N ASP A 159 9.38 8.20 13.52
CA ASP A 159 9.66 7.58 14.82
C ASP A 159 9.64 6.05 14.77
N TYR A 160 8.84 5.46 13.87
CA TYR A 160 8.62 4.00 13.84
C TYR A 160 8.89 3.35 12.48
N LEU A 161 8.69 4.03 11.35
CA LEU A 161 8.94 3.43 10.02
C LEU A 161 10.38 3.00 9.78
N PRO A 162 11.43 3.70 10.27
CA PRO A 162 12.79 3.18 10.18
C PRO A 162 12.96 1.83 10.88
N HIS A 163 12.20 1.55 11.93
CA HIS A 163 12.23 0.25 12.62
C HIS A 163 11.50 -0.83 11.81
N LEU A 164 10.38 -0.50 11.15
CA LEU A 164 9.57 -1.44 10.38
C LEU A 164 10.15 -1.74 9.00
N PHE A 165 10.50 -0.70 8.24
CA PHE A 165 10.92 -0.79 6.85
C PHE A 165 12.42 -0.49 6.67
N GLY A 166 13.14 -0.03 7.68
CA GLY A 166 14.52 0.43 7.50
C GLY A 166 14.59 1.83 6.90
N ARG A 167 15.74 2.50 7.06
CA ARG A 167 15.93 3.92 6.73
C ARG A 167 15.58 4.32 5.28
N ASN A 168 15.77 3.41 4.33
CA ASN A 168 15.50 3.67 2.90
C ASN A 168 14.26 2.91 2.39
N GLY A 169 13.46 2.35 3.30
CA GLY A 169 12.30 1.52 2.96
C GLY A 169 10.97 2.27 2.97
N PHE A 170 10.98 3.59 3.10
CA PHE A 170 9.76 4.38 3.12
C PHE A 170 9.97 5.81 2.64
N VAL A 171 8.86 6.50 2.39
CA VAL A 171 8.81 7.95 2.18
C VAL A 171 7.59 8.54 2.89
N LEU A 172 7.82 9.70 3.51
CA LEU A 172 6.78 10.52 4.10
C LEU A 172 6.37 11.62 3.11
N LEU A 173 5.07 11.69 2.81
CA LEU A 173 4.44 12.78 2.10
C LEU A 173 3.80 13.75 3.10
N ARG A 174 3.98 15.06 2.89
CA ARG A 174 3.45 16.07 3.83
C ARG A 174 1.95 16.21 3.71
N HIS A 175 1.43 16.04 2.50
CA HIS A 175 0.00 16.17 2.23
C HIS A 175 -0.49 15.01 1.36
N ALA A 176 -1.68 14.49 1.68
CA ALA A 176 -2.31 13.43 0.92
C ALA A 176 -2.45 13.78 -0.57
N ASN A 177 -2.81 15.02 -0.89
CA ASN A 177 -3.00 15.50 -2.26
C ASN A 177 -1.73 15.40 -3.14
N GLU A 178 -0.55 15.19 -2.55
CA GLU A 178 0.68 14.94 -3.30
C GLU A 178 0.73 13.52 -3.85
N LEU A 179 0.04 12.58 -3.21
CA LEU A 179 0.11 11.16 -3.50
C LEU A 179 -0.16 10.81 -4.97
N PRO A 180 -1.20 11.35 -5.65
CA PRO A 180 -1.47 10.97 -7.05
C PRO A 180 -0.32 11.34 -8.00
N ARG A 181 0.40 12.43 -7.69
CA ARG A 181 1.55 12.88 -8.47
C ARG A 181 2.84 12.16 -8.06
N ARG A 182 3.04 11.94 -6.76
CA ARG A 182 4.29 11.40 -6.19
C ARG A 182 4.40 9.90 -6.37
N LEU A 183 3.29 9.16 -6.31
CA LEU A 183 3.31 7.70 -6.37
C LEU A 183 3.92 7.16 -7.68
N PRO A 184 3.54 7.64 -8.89
CA PRO A 184 4.22 7.23 -10.11
C PRO A 184 5.71 7.65 -10.13
N GLN A 185 6.05 8.84 -9.62
CA GLN A 185 7.44 9.31 -9.58
C GLN A 185 8.33 8.43 -8.69
N LEU A 186 7.81 8.05 -7.52
CA LEU A 186 8.50 7.16 -6.58
C LEU A 186 8.72 5.80 -7.19
N TYR A 187 7.72 5.24 -7.86
CA TYR A 187 7.88 3.99 -8.59
C TYR A 187 9.03 4.07 -9.59
N TRP A 188 9.03 5.10 -10.45
CA TRP A 188 10.13 5.30 -11.42
C TRP A 188 11.50 5.39 -10.73
N GLN A 189 11.61 6.12 -9.62
CA GLN A 189 12.87 6.23 -8.87
C GLN A 189 13.34 4.90 -8.27
N LEU A 190 12.41 4.04 -7.85
CA LEU A 190 12.71 2.74 -7.23
C LEU A 190 13.05 1.66 -8.27
N THR A 191 12.68 1.87 -9.53
CA THR A 191 12.75 0.84 -10.58
C THR A 191 13.74 1.16 -11.69
N SER A 192 14.22 2.41 -11.74
CA SER A 192 15.28 2.86 -12.65
C SER A 192 16.65 2.20 -12.38
#